data_AF-A0AB33JE26-F1
#
_entry.id   AF-A0AB33JE26-F1
#
_cell.length_a   1.000
_cell.length_b   1.000
_cell.length_c   1.000
_cell.angle_alpha   90.00
_cell.angle_beta   90.00
_cell.angle_gamma   90.00
#
_symmetry.space_group_name_H-M   'P 1'
#
loop_
_entity.id
_entity.type
_entity.pdbx_description
1 polymer ?
#
loop_
_entity_poly.entity_id
_entity_poly.type
_entity_poly.pdbx_seq_one_letter_code
_entity_poly.pdbx_strand_id
1 'polypeptide(L)'
;MIYLGHISVFLPIASLLGIDDYFAMRIKAYTEVFNTSTGLSIGYLERLLTSMLVFLYYNKLNEVRKNNAIFINGLIAYFVMFFFFSEFQVLSKRFANLFAYGYWIIWIDLIKCFAIANNRRLFKAFIFIYCVMRMAGSTYLPDFAYDNILFGATSYQERLRIHDKTFEEPI
;
A
#
# COMPACT_ATOMS: atom_id res chain seq x y z
N MET A 1 11.39 -12.98 -4.50
CA MET A 1 11.65 -14.30 -3.84
C MET A 1 11.60 -14.23 -2.31
N ILE A 2 12.07 -13.17 -1.65
CA ILE A 2 12.08 -13.07 -0.17
C ILE A 2 10.67 -13.02 0.45
N TYR A 3 9.68 -12.43 -0.23
CA TYR A 3 8.31 -12.32 0.30
C TYR A 3 7.40 -13.54 0.05
N LEU A 4 7.70 -14.35 -0.97
CA LEU A 4 6.91 -15.55 -1.30
C LEU A 4 7.13 -16.69 -0.29
N GLY A 5 8.22 -16.62 0.50
CA GLY A 5 8.61 -17.69 1.41
C GLY A 5 8.20 -17.49 2.88
N HIS A 6 7.49 -16.41 3.25
CA HIS A 6 7.26 -16.07 4.67
C HIS A 6 8.56 -16.11 5.51
N ILE A 7 9.71 -15.81 4.89
CA ILE A 7 11.00 -15.87 5.58
C ILE A 7 11.06 -14.61 6.44
N SER A 8 10.92 -14.78 7.75
CA SER A 8 11.24 -13.72 8.69
C SER A 8 12.71 -13.39 8.55
N VAL A 9 13.03 -12.26 7.94
CA VAL A 9 14.38 -11.71 7.81
C VAL A 9 14.75 -10.96 9.09
N PHE A 10 13.77 -10.41 9.80
CA PHE A 10 14.04 -9.58 10.97
C PHE A 10 14.50 -10.39 12.20
N LEU A 11 13.83 -11.51 12.50
CA LEU A 11 14.21 -12.41 13.61
C LEU A 11 15.66 -12.95 13.52
N PRO A 12 16.14 -13.46 12.38
CA PRO A 12 17.52 -13.91 12.27
C PRO A 12 18.52 -12.76 12.36
N ILE A 13 18.23 -11.56 11.82
CA ILE A 13 19.11 -10.39 11.98
C ILE A 13 19.15 -9.94 13.46
N ALA A 14 18.02 -9.94 14.16
CA ALA A 14 17.95 -9.60 15.58
C ALA A 14 18.75 -10.58 16.45
N SER A 15 18.67 -11.88 16.15
CA SER A 15 19.47 -12.90 16.82
C SER A 15 20.98 -12.77 16.54
N LEU A 16 21.35 -12.35 15.32
CA LEU A 16 22.74 -12.11 14.93
C LEU A 16 23.35 -10.88 15.66
N LEU A 17 22.52 -9.89 15.99
CA LEU A 17 22.91 -8.67 16.71
C LEU A 17 22.92 -8.83 18.23
N GLY A 18 22.63 -10.03 18.76
CA GLY A 18 22.67 -10.31 20.20
C GLY A 18 21.54 -9.65 20.99
N ILE A 19 20.39 -9.42 20.35
CA ILE A 19 19.23 -8.80 21.00
C ILE A 19 18.56 -9.83 21.94
N ASP A 20 18.35 -9.41 23.19
CA ASP A 20 17.84 -10.18 24.33
C ASP A 20 16.54 -10.97 24.01
N ASP A 21 16.44 -12.20 24.53
CA ASP A 21 15.35 -13.17 24.26
C ASP A 21 13.96 -12.59 24.55
N TYR A 22 13.90 -11.69 25.54
CA TYR A 22 12.69 -10.99 25.94
C TYR A 22 12.17 -10.03 24.85
N PHE A 23 13.05 -9.40 24.09
CA PHE A 23 12.68 -8.51 23.00
C PHE A 23 12.21 -9.31 21.77
N ALA A 24 12.86 -10.45 21.49
CA ALA A 24 12.43 -11.37 20.44
C ALA A 24 11.02 -11.92 20.72
N MET A 25 10.72 -12.26 21.97
CA MET A 25 9.38 -12.72 22.38
C MET A 25 8.31 -11.64 22.18
N ARG A 26 8.61 -10.38 22.53
CA ARG A 26 7.70 -9.24 22.28
C ARG A 26 7.46 -9.05 20.78
N ILE A 27 8.50 -9.06 19.96
CA ILE A 27 8.36 -8.99 18.50
C ILE A 27 7.45 -10.10 18.00
N LYS A 28 7.66 -11.34 18.45
CA LYS A 28 6.86 -12.48 18.02
C LYS A 28 5.39 -12.33 18.37
N ALA A 29 5.07 -11.86 19.58
CA ALA A 29 3.70 -11.58 20.00
C ALA A 29 3.04 -10.47 19.15
N TYR A 30 3.74 -9.36 18.89
CA TYR A 30 3.24 -8.30 18.00
C TYR A 30 3.06 -8.80 16.56
N THR A 31 3.99 -9.62 16.08
CA THR A 31 3.95 -10.19 14.74
C THR A 31 2.80 -11.20 14.64
N GLU A 32 2.55 -12.08 15.59
CA GLU A 32 1.44 -13.06 15.54
C GLU A 32 0.06 -12.42 15.67
N VAL A 33 -0.10 -11.41 16.55
CA VAL A 33 -1.39 -10.70 16.74
C VAL A 33 -1.77 -9.87 15.51
N PHE A 34 -0.79 -9.26 14.82
CA PHE A 34 -1.03 -8.42 13.64
C PHE A 34 -0.77 -9.11 12.30
N ASN A 35 -0.13 -10.30 12.27
CA ASN A 35 -0.04 -11.17 11.09
C ASN A 35 -1.17 -12.20 11.09
N THR A 36 -2.41 -11.73 11.23
CA THR A 36 -3.53 -12.37 10.54
C THR A 36 -3.28 -12.24 9.04
N SER A 37 -2.38 -13.10 8.54
CA SER A 37 -2.03 -13.37 7.15
C SER A 37 -2.19 -12.15 6.25
N THR A 38 -1.08 -11.45 5.99
CA THR A 38 -0.97 -10.55 4.84
C THR A 38 -1.15 -11.37 3.56
N GLY A 39 -2.38 -11.77 3.27
CA GLY A 39 -2.73 -12.60 2.13
C GLY A 39 -2.39 -11.89 0.84
N LEU A 40 -2.40 -12.63 -0.26
CA LEU A 40 -2.33 -12.09 -1.61
C LEU A 40 -3.47 -11.09 -1.84
N SER A 41 -3.28 -9.84 -1.42
CA SER A 41 -4.24 -8.76 -1.58
C SER A 41 -4.15 -8.22 -3.01
N ILE A 42 -5.27 -7.70 -3.51
CA ILE A 42 -5.32 -7.01 -4.81
C ILE A 42 -4.23 -5.95 -4.95
N GLY A 43 -3.89 -5.24 -3.86
CA GLY A 43 -2.82 -4.24 -3.84
C GLY A 43 -1.41 -4.83 -3.94
N TYR A 44 -1.21 -6.08 -3.52
CA TYR A 44 0.08 -6.76 -3.69
C TYR A 44 0.32 -7.12 -5.16
N LEU A 45 -0.68 -7.70 -5.81
CA LEU A 45 -0.62 -8.02 -7.25
C LEU A 45 -0.40 -6.77 -8.10
N GLU A 46 -1.11 -5.70 -7.79
CA GLU A 46 -0.98 -4.40 -8.46
C GLU A 46 0.44 -3.82 -8.33
N ARG A 47 1.05 -3.92 -7.14
CA ARG A 47 2.44 -3.49 -6.93
C ARG A 47 3.43 -4.32 -7.72
N LEU A 48 3.27 -5.65 -7.75
CA LEU A 48 4.12 -6.53 -8.55
C LEU A 48 4.02 -6.22 -10.06
N LEU A 49 2.80 -6.03 -10.56
CA LEU A 49 2.56 -5.65 -11.96
C LEU A 49 3.22 -4.30 -12.27
N THR A 50 3.10 -3.32 -11.38
CA THR A 50 3.74 -2.01 -11.54
C THR A 50 5.27 -2.13 -11.53
N SER A 51 5.85 -2.91 -10.61
CA SER A 51 7.30 -3.17 -10.60
C SER A 51 7.77 -3.77 -11.92
N MET A 52 7.02 -4.75 -12.45
CA MET A 52 7.34 -5.40 -13.72
C MET A 52 7.27 -4.43 -14.90
N LEU A 53 6.21 -3.61 -14.97
CA LEU A 53 6.05 -2.59 -16.01
C LEU A 53 7.19 -1.56 -15.99
N VAL A 54 7.59 -1.10 -14.81
CA VAL A 54 8.69 -0.14 -14.69
C VAL A 54 10.02 -0.73 -15.15
N PHE A 55 10.27 -2.00 -14.85
CA PHE A 55 11.47 -2.68 -15.33
C PHE A 55 11.49 -2.81 -16.86
N LEU A 56 10.36 -3.21 -17.47
CA LEU A 56 10.24 -3.36 -18.93
C LEU A 56 10.35 -2.02 -19.68
N TYR A 57 9.79 -0.95 -19.10
CA TYR A 57 9.77 0.38 -19.71
C TYR A 57 10.87 1.32 -19.17
N TYR A 58 11.86 0.80 -18.44
CA TYR A 58 12.88 1.61 -17.76
C TYR A 58 13.59 2.60 -18.69
N ASN A 59 14.07 2.11 -19.85
CA ASN A 59 14.76 2.94 -20.84
C ASN A 59 13.86 4.07 -21.35
N LYS A 60 12.61 3.75 -21.70
CA LYS A 60 11.64 4.74 -22.18
C LYS A 60 11.23 5.74 -21.09
N LEU A 61 11.08 5.28 -19.85
CA LEU A 61 10.80 6.14 -18.72
C LEU A 61 11.92 7.18 -18.53
N ASN A 62 13.18 6.79 -18.66
CA ASN A 62 14.31 7.70 -18.52
C ASN A 62 14.35 8.76 -19.65
N GLU A 63 13.88 8.41 -20.85
CA GLU A 63 13.78 9.32 -21.99
C GLU A 63 12.62 10.33 -21.87
N VAL A 64 11.50 9.93 -21.24
CA VAL A 64 10.32 10.80 -21.08
C VAL A 64 10.63 12.05 -20.24
N ARG A 65 11.55 11.96 -19.28
CA ARG A 65 11.88 13.08 -18.39
C ARG A 65 13.35 13.04 -17.94
N LYS A 66 14.08 14.14 -18.14
CA LYS A 66 15.49 14.27 -17.70
C LYS A 66 15.73 13.96 -16.21
N ASN A 67 14.74 14.21 -15.35
CA ASN A 67 14.83 13.96 -13.90
C ASN A 67 14.06 12.70 -13.45
N ASN A 68 13.76 11.76 -14.36
CA ASN A 68 12.94 10.60 -13.98
C ASN A 68 13.66 9.63 -13.02
N ALA A 69 14.99 9.66 -13.00
CA ALA A 69 15.80 8.85 -12.09
C ALA A 69 15.41 9.03 -10.62
N ILE A 70 15.04 10.24 -10.18
CA ILE A 70 14.63 10.50 -8.80
C ILE A 70 13.31 9.79 -8.48
N PHE A 71 12.35 9.82 -9.41
CA PHE A 71 11.05 9.17 -9.21
C PHE A 71 11.15 7.65 -9.29
N ILE A 72 11.99 7.12 -10.18
CA ILE A 72 12.27 5.68 -10.27
C ILE A 72 12.96 5.21 -8.99
N ASN A 73 13.95 5.94 -8.50
CA ASN A 73 14.62 5.62 -7.24
C ASN A 73 13.66 5.70 -6.05
N GLY A 74 12.78 6.70 -6.01
CA GLY A 74 11.71 6.78 -5.02
C GLY A 74 10.78 5.57 -5.07
N LEU A 75 10.40 5.10 -6.26
CA LEU A 75 9.60 3.89 -6.42
C LEU A 75 10.35 2.61 -5.99
N ILE A 76 11.64 2.52 -6.29
CA ILE A 76 12.46 1.39 -5.82
C ILE A 76 12.54 1.41 -4.30
N ALA A 77 12.77 2.57 -3.69
CA ALA A 77 12.76 2.74 -2.24
C ALA A 77 11.39 2.37 -1.64
N TYR A 78 10.29 2.74 -2.29
CA TYR A 78 8.94 2.30 -1.91
C TYR A 78 8.84 0.77 -1.84
N PHE A 79 9.29 0.07 -2.88
CA PHE A 79 9.23 -1.39 -2.92
C PHE A 79 10.16 -2.03 -1.90
N VAL A 80 11.39 -1.53 -1.75
CA VAL A 80 12.34 -2.00 -0.74
C VAL A 80 11.73 -1.89 0.64
N MET A 81 11.22 -0.71 1.02
CA MET A 81 10.59 -0.49 2.32
C MET A 81 9.36 -1.38 2.51
N PHE A 82 8.53 -1.51 1.46
CA PHE A 82 7.32 -2.31 1.55
C PHE A 82 7.61 -3.80 1.74
N PHE A 83 8.53 -4.37 0.95
CA PHE A 83 8.86 -5.80 0.99
C PHE A 83 9.81 -6.17 2.14
N PHE A 84 10.74 -5.29 2.53
CA PHE A 84 11.69 -5.56 3.61
C PHE A 84 11.02 -5.54 4.99
N PHE A 85 10.18 -4.55 5.26
CA PHE A 85 9.47 -4.43 6.55
C PHE A 85 8.13 -5.17 6.58
N SER A 86 7.93 -6.05 5.62
CA SER A 86 6.63 -6.64 5.35
C SER A 86 6.09 -7.56 6.45
N GLU A 87 6.98 -8.05 7.33
CA GLU A 87 6.63 -8.70 8.61
C GLU A 87 5.89 -7.77 9.57
N PHE A 88 6.24 -6.47 9.55
CA PHE A 88 5.64 -5.43 10.38
C PHE A 88 4.69 -4.60 9.53
N GLN A 89 3.46 -5.09 9.37
CA GLN A 89 2.48 -4.51 8.44
C GLN A 89 2.29 -2.99 8.61
N VAL A 90 2.22 -2.50 9.84
CA VAL A 90 2.07 -1.06 10.15
C VAL A 90 3.33 -0.27 9.76
N LEU A 91 4.50 -0.81 10.09
CA LEU A 91 5.79 -0.17 9.85
C LEU A 91 6.07 -0.07 8.34
N SER A 92 5.89 -1.19 7.63
CA SER A 92 6.01 -1.28 6.16
C SER A 92 5.09 -0.27 5.47
N LYS A 93 3.80 -0.22 5.85
CA LYS A 93 2.85 0.73 5.26
C LYS A 93 3.28 2.18 5.48
N ARG A 94 3.74 2.54 6.68
CA ARG A 94 4.15 3.92 7.02
C ARG A 94 5.41 4.34 6.27
N PHE A 95 6.45 3.51 6.28
CA PHE A 95 7.69 3.83 5.56
C PHE A 95 7.51 3.82 4.05
N ALA A 96 6.75 2.88 3.50
CA ALA A 96 6.43 2.89 2.08
C ALA A 96 5.65 4.17 1.71
N ASN A 97 4.74 4.65 2.56
CA ASN A 97 3.96 5.85 2.26
C ASN A 97 4.83 7.12 2.06
N LEU A 98 6.00 7.21 2.71
CA LEU A 98 6.95 8.31 2.49
C LEU A 98 7.40 8.41 1.03
N PHE A 99 7.45 7.28 0.33
CA PHE A 99 7.89 7.18 -1.06
C PHE A 99 6.72 7.02 -2.05
N ALA A 100 5.47 7.13 -1.59
CA ALA A 100 4.29 6.95 -2.44
C ALA A 100 4.20 7.97 -3.58
N TYR A 101 4.85 9.13 -3.45
CA TYR A 101 4.91 10.14 -4.52
C TYR A 101 5.53 9.59 -5.82
N GLY A 102 6.55 8.73 -5.71
CA GLY A 102 7.19 8.11 -6.86
C GLY A 102 6.22 7.22 -7.64
N TYR A 103 5.34 6.53 -6.91
CA TYR A 103 4.31 5.65 -7.46
C TYR A 103 3.35 6.38 -8.41
N TRP A 104 2.76 7.48 -7.92
CA TRP A 104 1.79 8.27 -8.69
C TRP A 104 2.41 8.92 -9.92
N ILE A 105 3.63 9.45 -9.80
CA ILE A 105 4.30 10.14 -10.91
C ILE A 105 4.70 9.14 -12.00
N ILE A 106 5.24 7.98 -11.63
CA ILE A 106 5.61 6.92 -12.56
C ILE A 106 4.39 6.41 -13.33
N TRP A 107 3.23 6.26 -12.68
CA TRP A 107 2.01 5.84 -13.35
C TRP A 107 1.59 6.81 -14.47
N ILE A 108 1.73 8.11 -14.24
CA ILE A 108 1.44 9.13 -15.26
C ILE A 108 2.43 9.03 -16.44
N ASP A 109 3.71 8.80 -16.14
CA ASP A 109 4.74 8.71 -17.19
C ASP A 109 4.68 7.36 -17.96
N LEU A 110 4.24 6.28 -17.30
CA LEU A 110 3.96 5.00 -17.96
C LEU A 110 2.87 5.13 -19.02
N ILE A 111 1.81 5.92 -18.77
CA ILE A 111 0.76 6.19 -19.77
C ILE A 111 1.37 6.72 -21.09
N LYS A 112 2.41 7.56 -21.01
CA LYS A 112 3.09 8.15 -22.17
C LYS A 112 4.00 7.15 -22.89
N CYS A 113 4.55 6.18 -22.16
CA CYS A 113 5.49 5.17 -22.69
C CYS A 113 4.82 4.12 -23.59
N PHE A 114 3.51 3.89 -23.45
CA PHE A 114 2.79 2.93 -24.29
C PHE A 114 2.71 3.40 -25.74
N ALA A 115 3.33 2.64 -26.65
CA ALA A 115 3.31 2.92 -28.09
C ALA A 115 1.93 2.63 -28.72
N ILE A 116 1.23 1.59 -28.25
CA ILE A 116 -0.08 1.17 -28.76
C ILE A 116 -1.19 1.97 -28.07
N ALA A 117 -2.01 2.66 -28.84
CA ALA A 117 -3.11 3.50 -28.33
C ALA A 117 -4.16 2.69 -27.53
N ASN A 118 -4.43 1.44 -27.93
CA ASN A 118 -5.35 0.56 -27.21
C ASN A 118 -4.83 0.22 -25.80
N ASN A 119 -3.56 -0.17 -25.68
CA ASN A 119 -2.93 -0.48 -24.39
C ASN A 119 -2.91 0.76 -23.48
N ARG A 120 -2.71 1.95 -24.06
CA ARG A 120 -2.80 3.22 -23.33
C ARG A 120 -4.20 3.45 -22.76
N ARG A 121 -5.27 3.14 -23.49
CA ARG A 121 -6.66 3.26 -22.99
C ARG A 121 -6.94 2.24 -21.89
N LEU A 122 -6.51 0.99 -22.08
CA LEU A 122 -6.65 -0.06 -21.06
C LEU A 122 -5.95 0.32 -19.76
N PHE A 123 -4.72 0.85 -19.83
CA PHE A 123 -3.99 1.27 -18.64
C PHE A 123 -4.65 2.47 -17.93
N LYS A 124 -5.20 3.44 -18.69
CA LYS A 124 -6.00 4.52 -18.09
C LYS A 124 -7.25 4.00 -17.38
N ALA A 125 -7.96 3.05 -17.99
CA ALA A 125 -9.12 2.41 -17.39
C ALA A 125 -8.74 1.64 -16.11
N PHE A 126 -7.62 0.92 -16.13
CA PHE A 126 -7.07 0.25 -14.96
C PHE A 126 -6.80 1.22 -13.81
N ILE A 127 -6.12 2.35 -14.07
CA ILE A 127 -5.85 3.38 -13.05
C ILE A 127 -7.17 3.93 -12.50
N PHE A 128 -8.14 4.22 -13.36
CA PHE A 128 -9.43 4.75 -12.94
C PHE A 128 -10.16 3.78 -12.00
N ILE A 129 -10.27 2.50 -12.38
CA ILE A 129 -10.90 1.46 -11.57
C ILE A 129 -10.14 1.29 -10.25
N TYR A 130 -8.81 1.28 -10.28
CA TYR A 130 -7.99 1.20 -9.08
C TYR A 130 -8.26 2.35 -8.11
N CYS A 131 -8.32 3.59 -8.62
CA CYS A 131 -8.64 4.76 -7.80
C CYS A 131 -10.03 4.67 -7.16
N VAL A 132 -11.04 4.26 -7.93
CA VAL A 132 -12.41 4.07 -7.42
C VAL A 132 -12.44 3.00 -6.33
N MET A 133 -11.82 1.84 -6.59
CA MET A 133 -11.73 0.75 -5.61
C MET A 133 -11.00 1.18 -4.35
N ARG A 134 -9.90 1.94 -4.49
CA ARG A 134 -9.14 2.47 -3.35
C ARG A 134 -9.97 3.45 -2.53
N MET A 135 -10.71 4.34 -3.19
CA MET A 135 -11.58 5.31 -2.54
C MET A 135 -12.73 4.62 -1.80
N ALA A 136 -13.39 3.65 -2.43
CA ALA A 136 -14.44 2.85 -1.80
C ALA A 136 -13.92 2.08 -0.58
N GLY A 137 -12.74 1.46 -0.67
CA GLY A 137 -12.12 0.77 0.46
C GLY A 137 -11.72 1.70 1.62
N SER A 138 -11.39 2.97 1.34
CA SER A 138 -11.04 3.96 2.38
C SER A 138 -12.25 4.65 3.00
N THR A 139 -13.42 4.64 2.35
CA THR A 139 -14.64 5.34 2.81
C THR A 139 -15.73 4.38 3.29
N TYR A 140 -15.39 3.10 3.47
CA TYR A 140 -16.35 2.08 3.91
C TYR A 140 -16.83 2.27 5.36
N LEU A 141 -16.03 2.89 6.23
CA LEU A 141 -16.40 3.06 7.64
C LEU A 141 -17.51 4.11 7.79
N PRO A 142 -18.48 3.89 8.70
CA PRO A 142 -19.61 4.80 8.91
C PRO A 142 -19.16 6.21 9.33
N ASP A 143 -18.00 6.35 9.94
CA ASP A 143 -17.46 7.65 10.37
C ASP A 143 -17.10 8.56 9.19
N PHE A 144 -16.86 7.99 8.01
CA PHE A 144 -16.60 8.76 6.77
C PHE A 144 -17.88 9.09 5.99
N ALA A 145 -19.06 8.72 6.51
CA ALA A 145 -20.33 9.07 5.89
C ALA A 145 -20.53 10.59 5.91
N TYR A 146 -20.63 11.17 4.71
CA TYR A 146 -20.86 12.60 4.54
C TYR A 146 -22.35 12.91 4.64
N ASP A 147 -22.71 13.79 5.58
CA ASP A 147 -24.03 14.43 5.57
C ASP A 147 -23.92 15.85 5.04
N ASN A 148 -24.80 16.17 4.11
CA ASN A 148 -24.92 17.51 3.60
C ASN A 148 -25.84 18.33 4.51
N ILE A 149 -25.30 19.41 5.08
CA ILE A 149 -26.03 20.33 5.97
C ILE A 149 -27.26 20.93 5.26
N LEU A 150 -27.21 21.11 3.94
CA LEU A 150 -28.30 21.69 3.15
C LEU A 150 -29.50 20.74 2.96
N PHE A 151 -29.29 19.42 3.05
CA PHE A 151 -30.34 18.41 2.86
C PHE A 151 -30.77 17.75 4.19
N GLY A 152 -30.27 18.27 5.31
CA GLY A 152 -30.47 17.72 6.66
C GLY A 152 -29.24 16.98 7.15
N ALA A 153 -28.81 17.28 8.37
CA ALA A 153 -27.72 16.59 9.05
C ALA A 153 -28.29 15.56 10.04
N THR A 154 -27.71 14.36 10.12
CA THR A 154 -28.07 13.42 11.19
C THR A 154 -27.66 13.98 12.55
N SER A 155 -28.46 13.65 13.57
CA SER A 155 -28.15 14.04 14.94
C SER A 155 -26.90 13.29 15.44
N TYR A 156 -26.13 13.93 16.33
CA TYR A 156 -24.96 13.30 16.94
C TYR A 156 -25.28 11.95 17.61
N GLN A 157 -26.43 11.87 18.29
CA GLN A 157 -26.88 10.65 18.97
C GLN A 157 -27.09 9.49 18.01
N GLU A 158 -27.59 9.78 16.80
CA GLU A 158 -27.82 8.78 15.78
C GLU A 158 -26.51 8.26 15.20
N ARG A 159 -25.52 9.14 15.00
CA ARG A 159 -24.17 8.76 14.57
C ARG A 159 -23.44 7.92 15.61
N LEU A 160 -23.51 8.31 16.89
CA LEU A 160 -22.93 7.56 17.99
C LEU A 160 -23.52 6.14 18.04
N ARG A 161 -24.85 6.02 17.92
CA ARG A 161 -25.52 4.73 17.87
C ARG A 161 -25.08 3.85 16.68
N ILE A 162 -24.82 4.45 15.52
CA ILE A 162 -24.33 3.71 14.32
C ILE A 162 -22.88 3.27 14.54
N HIS A 163 -22.03 4.14 15.08
CA HIS A 163 -20.66 3.82 15.44
C HIS A 163 -20.61 2.64 16.43
N ASP A 164 -21.32 2.73 17.55
CA ASP A 164 -21.29 1.72 18.61
C ASP A 164 -21.80 0.35 18.14
N LYS A 165 -22.79 0.34 17.23
CA LYS A 165 -23.26 -0.90 16.56
C LYS A 165 -22.24 -1.49 15.59
N THR A 166 -21.40 -0.66 14.98
CA THR A 166 -20.43 -1.11 13.97
C THR A 166 -19.15 -1.62 14.62
N PHE A 167 -18.77 -1.05 15.77
CA PHE A 167 -17.50 -1.32 16.45
C PHE A 167 -17.67 -2.04 17.80
N GLU A 168 -18.75 -2.82 18.00
CA GLU A 168 -19.03 -3.54 19.26
C GLU A 168 -17.73 -4.03 19.93
N GLU A 169 -17.42 -3.46 21.10
CA GLU A 169 -16.17 -3.75 21.80
C GLU A 169 -16.11 -5.25 22.10
N PRO A 170 -15.05 -5.97 21.71
CA PRO A 170 -14.88 -7.35 22.15
C PRO A 170 -14.74 -7.35 23.68
N ILE A 171 -15.71 -7.99 24.34
CA ILE A 171 -15.72 -8.25 25.79
C ILE A 171 -14.53 -9.13 26.16
#